data_AF-A0A944C8Q0-F1
#
_entry.id   AF-A0A944C8Q0-F1
#
_cell.length_a   1.000
_cell.length_b   1.000
_cell.length_c   1.000
_cell.angle_alpha   90.00
_cell.angle_beta   90.00
_cell.angle_gamma   90.00
#
_symmetry.space_group_name_H-M   'P 1'
#
loop_
_entity.id
_entity.type
_entity.pdbx_description
1 polymer ?
#
loop_
_entity_poly.entity_id
_entity_poly.type
_entity_poly.pdbx_seq_one_letter_code
_entity_poly.pdbx_strand_id
1 'polypeptide(L)' 'GAAMHGLLEIVEQSGATVEGIGIAIEKGFQPGGDSLRRLGYQLESLAIVEELDAANGKVVFREQSGAAGEA' A
#
# COMPACT_ATOMS: atom_id res chain seq x y z
N GLY A 1 5.59 -5.33 -2.41
CA GLY A 1 6.53 -4.74 -3.38
C GLY A 1 6.54 -5.54 -4.67
N ALA A 2 7.25 -6.66 -4.71
CA ALA A 2 7.56 -7.40 -5.96
C ALA A 2 6.37 -7.65 -6.91
N ALA A 3 5.27 -8.23 -6.44
CA ALA A 3 4.10 -8.48 -7.29
C ALA A 3 3.49 -7.19 -7.87
N MET A 4 3.51 -6.10 -7.10
CA MET A 4 3.02 -4.81 -7.58
C MET A 4 3.92 -4.28 -8.70
N HIS A 5 5.25 -4.39 -8.56
CA HIS A 5 6.17 -4.00 -9.62
C HIS A 5 5.93 -4.76 -10.92
N GLY A 6 5.73 -6.09 -10.86
CA GLY A 6 5.40 -6.87 -12.06
C GLY A 6 4.09 -6.42 -12.73
N LEU A 7 3.08 -6.02 -11.95
CA LEU A 7 1.84 -5.46 -12.50
C LEU A 7 2.07 -4.08 -13.14
N LEU A 8 2.90 -3.23 -12.54
CA LEU A 8 3.29 -1.94 -13.12
C LEU A 8 4.02 -2.13 -14.46
N GLU A 9 4.93 -3.09 -14.54
CA GLU A 9 5.64 -3.44 -15.77
C GLU A 9 4.69 -3.91 -16.89
N ILE A 10 3.65 -4.68 -16.56
CA ILE A 10 2.62 -5.10 -17.52
C ILE A 10 1.83 -3.89 -18.05
N VAL A 11 1.44 -2.96 -17.16
CA VAL A 11 0.73 -1.75 -17.57
C VAL A 11 1.62 -0.87 -18.46
N GLU A 12 2.89 -0.69 -18.10
CA GLU A 12 3.88 0.03 -18.92
C GLU A 12 4.03 -0.60 -20.31
N GLN A 13 4.17 -1.92 -20.39
CA GLN A 13 4.25 -2.66 -21.66
C GLN A 13 3.00 -2.50 -22.54
N SER A 14 1.83 -2.28 -21.93
CA SER A 14 0.58 -2.03 -22.65
C SER A 14 0.45 -0.60 -23.19
N GLY A 15 1.33 0.33 -22.77
CA GLY A 15 1.24 1.75 -23.09
C GLY A 15 0.17 2.51 -22.30
N ALA A 16 -0.46 1.88 -21.30
CA ALA A 16 -1.43 2.52 -20.42
C ALA A 16 -0.74 3.23 -19.24
N THR A 17 -1.51 4.08 -18.56
CA THR A 17 -1.05 4.83 -17.38
C THR A 17 -1.69 4.26 -16.12
N VAL A 18 -0.91 4.18 -15.04
CA VAL A 18 -1.38 3.79 -13.72
C VAL A 18 -1.82 5.05 -12.97
N GLU A 19 -3.12 5.22 -12.82
CA GLU A 19 -3.69 6.37 -12.08
C GLU A 19 -3.50 6.24 -10.56
N GLY A 20 -3.44 5.01 -10.04
CA GLY A 20 -3.26 4.77 -8.61
C GLY A 20 -3.18 3.30 -8.24
N ILE A 21 -2.85 3.05 -6.98
CA ILE A 21 -2.69 1.72 -6.39
C ILE A 21 -3.54 1.66 -5.13
N GLY A 22 -4.51 0.73 -5.12
CA GLY A 22 -5.33 0.42 -3.95
C GLY A 22 -4.85 -0.85 -3.26
N ILE A 23 -4.60 -0.79 -1.96
CA ILE A 23 -4.20 -1.94 -1.15
C ILE A 23 -5.19 -2.15 -0.01
N ALA A 24 -5.76 -3.36 0.10
CA ALA A 24 -6.65 -3.67 1.22
C ALA A 24 -5.89 -3.72 2.56
N ILE A 25 -4.72 -4.36 2.58
CA ILE A 25 -3.87 -4.49 3.78
C ILE A 25 -2.41 -4.25 3.38
N GLU A 26 -1.85 -3.12 3.80
CA GLU A 26 -0.44 -2.78 3.63
C GLU A 26 0.35 -3.23 4.86
N LYS A 27 1.50 -3.88 4.64
CA LYS A 27 2.50 -4.11 5.69
C LYS A 27 3.41 -2.89 5.77
N GLY A 28 3.05 -1.93 6.60
CA GLY A 28 3.77 -0.65 6.78
C GLY A 28 5.20 -0.82 7.26
N PHE A 29 5.49 -1.87 8.01
CA PHE A 29 6.86 -2.23 8.43
C PHE A 29 7.75 -2.80 7.31
N GLN A 30 7.23 -2.99 6.10
CA GLN A 30 8.01 -3.43 4.94
C GLN A 30 8.18 -2.28 3.93
N PRO A 31 9.33 -2.21 3.22
CA PRO A 31 9.67 -1.04 2.40
C PRO A 31 8.85 -0.90 1.10
N GLY A 32 7.93 -1.84 0.83
CA GLY A 32 7.21 -1.91 -0.45
C GLY A 32 6.33 -0.70 -0.72
N GLY A 33 5.55 -0.25 0.27
CA GLY A 33 4.67 0.91 0.12
C GLY A 33 5.46 2.20 -0.09
N ASP A 34 6.49 2.42 0.73
CA ASP A 34 7.35 3.60 0.62
C ASP A 34 8.09 3.68 -0.72
N SER A 35 8.51 2.53 -1.26
CA SER A 35 9.13 2.49 -2.59
C SER A 35 8.18 2.95 -3.69
N LEU A 36 6.90 2.55 -3.64
CA LEU A 36 5.89 2.96 -4.62
C LEU A 36 5.58 4.46 -4.50
N ARG A 37 5.45 4.98 -3.27
CA ARG A 37 5.27 6.42 -3.01
C ARG A 37 6.44 7.25 -3.53
N ARG A 38 7.69 6.79 -3.32
CA ARG A 38 8.90 7.48 -3.86
C ARG A 38 8.97 7.50 -5.38
N LEU A 39 8.38 6.50 -6.05
CA LEU A 39 8.27 6.46 -7.51
C LEU A 39 7.17 7.39 -8.05
N GLY A 40 6.42 8.06 -7.17
CA GLY A 40 5.39 9.03 -7.55
C GLY A 40 3.98 8.44 -7.72
N TYR A 41 3.77 7.16 -7.39
CA TYR A 41 2.44 6.56 -7.46
C TYR A 41 1.57 7.00 -6.28
N GLN A 42 0.31 7.31 -6.57
CA GLN A 42 -0.72 7.46 -5.55
C GLN A 42 -1.04 6.07 -4.97
N LEU A 43 -0.67 5.84 -3.71
CA LEU A 43 -0.86 4.58 -3.00
C LEU A 43 -1.80 4.77 -1.82
N GLU A 44 -3.01 4.24 -1.95
CA GLU A 44 -4.05 4.28 -0.93
C GLU A 44 -4.26 2.89 -0.31
N SER A 45 -4.20 2.82 1.01
CA SER A 45 -4.29 1.57 1.76
C SER A 45 -5.41 1.64 2.78
N LEU A 46 -6.34 0.68 2.75
CA LEU A 46 -7.50 0.65 3.66
C LEU A 46 -7.09 0.33 5.10
N ALA A 47 -6.10 -0.54 5.27
CA ALA A 47 -5.50 -0.83 6.57
C ALA A 47 -3.99 -0.92 6.40
N ILE A 48 -3.25 -0.26 7.28
CA ILE A 48 -1.79 -0.33 7.31
C ILE A 48 -1.39 -0.97 8.63
N VAL A 49 -0.69 -2.10 8.58
CA VAL A 49 -0.13 -2.78 9.74
C VAL A 49 1.28 -2.25 9.99
N GLU A 50 1.50 -1.57 11.11
CA GLU A 50 2.81 -1.05 11.53
C GLU A 50 3.64 -2.08 12.26
N GLU A 51 3.00 -2.97 13.02
CA GLU A 51 3.70 -4.03 13.74
C GLU A 51 2.88 -5.31 13.69
N LEU A 52 3.60 -6.43 13.55
CA LEU A 52 3.05 -7.77 13.63
C LEU A 52 3.97 -8.61 14.51
N ASP A 53 3.48 -8.99 15.69
CA ASP A 53 4.15 -9.95 16.55
C ASP A 53 3.60 -11.36 16.25
N ALA A 54 4.43 -12.19 15.62
CA ALA A 54 4.05 -13.55 15.23
C ALA A 54 3.95 -14.51 16.42
N ALA A 55 4.58 -14.21 17.56
CA ALA A 55 4.60 -15.09 18.72
C ALA A 55 3.31 -15.01 19.53
N ASN A 56 2.70 -13.82 19.62
CA ASN A 56 1.45 -13.61 20.36
C ASN A 56 0.26 -13.18 19.48
N GLY A 57 0.48 -12.95 18.18
CA GLY A 57 -0.55 -12.56 17.23
C GLY A 57 -1.00 -11.10 17.35
N LYS A 58 -0.27 -10.25 18.09
CA LYS A 58 -0.60 -8.82 18.22
C LYS A 58 -0.35 -8.10 16.90
N VAL A 59 -1.35 -7.36 16.45
CA VAL A 59 -1.30 -6.51 15.26
C VAL A 59 -1.50 -5.05 15.70
N VAL A 60 -0.59 -4.17 15.30
CA VAL A 60 -0.73 -2.72 15.50
C VAL A 60 -1.01 -2.10 14.14
N PHE A 61 -2.15 -1.43 14.02
CA PHE A 61 -2.50 -0.67 12.83
C PHE A 61 -2.00 0.76 12.95
N ARG A 62 -1.56 1.35 11.83
CA ARG A 62 -1.27 2.79 11.74
C ARG A 62 -2.55 3.55 12.04
N GLU A 63 -2.45 4.59 12.86
CA GLU A 63 -3.54 5.54 13.03
C GLU A 63 -3.81 6.21 11.67
N GLN A 64 -5.02 6.03 11.15
CA GLN A 64 -5.47 6.76 9.99
C GLN A 64 -6.26 7.96 10.47
N SER A 65 -5.76 9.16 10.16
CA SER A 65 -6.55 10.37 10.22
C SER A 65 -7.66 10.20 9.18
N GLY A 66 -8.81 9.68 9.60
CA GLY A 66 -9.94 9.51 8.71
C GLY A 66 -10.27 10.85 8.06
N ALA A 67 -10.58 10.83 6.77
CA ALA A 67 -11.59 11.74 6.26
C ALA A 67 -12.88 11.44 7.04
N ALA A 68 -13.07 12.12 8.16
CA ALA A 68 -14.34 12.13 8.85
C ALA A 68 -15.35 12.81 7.91
N GLY A 69 -16.26 12.01 7.35
CA GLY A 69 -17.48 12.49 6.74
C GLY A 69 -17.42 12.75 5.23
N GLU A 70 -17.84 11.75 4.45
CA GLU A 70 -18.85 12.00 3.44
C GLU A 70 -20.04 11.10 3.78
N ALA A 71 -21.04 11.72 4.40
CA ALA A 71 -22.41 11.23 4.51
C ALA A 71 -23.25 11.98 3.48
#